data_AF-X0ZZB9-F1
#
_entry.id   AF-X0ZZB9-F1
#
_cell.length_a   1.000
_cell.length_b   1.000
_cell.length_c   1.000
_cell.angle_alpha   90.00
_cell.angle_beta   90.00
_cell.angle_gamma   90.00
#
_symmetry.space_group_name_H-M   'P 1'
#
loop_
_entity.id
_entity.type
_entity.pdbx_description
1 polymer ?
#
loop_
_entity_poly.entity_id
_entity_poly.type
_entity_poly.pdbx_seq_one_letter_code
_entity_poly.pdbx_strand_id
1 'polypeptide(L)'
;RMQLASTMGATAFQKGLGMIHSLAHPLSAHFNTHHGLANALLLPDAIAFLESSDLTIEQRHRLDRAQALFAEAGMAKASLSASCRDWFNALGIKFGLQHHNIPRNQLDFLAGEAFDDPCHSTNIIPVSRDDLLLVYQKAW
;
A
#
# COMPACT_ATOMS: atom_id res chain seq x y z
N ARG A 1 -1.09 22.62 7.06
CA ARG A 1 -1.13 21.31 7.78
C ARG A 1 -0.62 20.17 6.90
N MET A 2 -1.18 19.94 5.70
CA MET A 2 -0.71 18.88 4.78
C MET A 2 0.77 18.97 4.38
N GLN A 3 1.28 20.17 4.11
CA GLN A 3 2.69 20.35 3.75
C GLN A 3 3.65 19.88 4.87
N LEU A 4 3.37 20.26 6.13
CA LEU A 4 4.15 19.80 7.28
C LEU A 4 4.10 18.28 7.45
N ALA A 5 2.91 17.68 7.34
CA ALA A 5 2.74 16.24 7.43
C ALA A 5 3.52 15.51 6.31
N SER A 6 3.47 16.04 5.09
CA SER A 6 4.22 15.50 3.94
C SER A 6 5.74 15.58 4.16
N THR A 7 6.27 16.70 4.65
CA THR A 7 7.69 16.83 4.98
C THR A 7 8.11 15.86 6.09
N MET A 8 7.29 15.67 7.12
CA MET A 8 7.57 14.67 8.18
C MET A 8 7.56 13.25 7.62
N GLY A 9 6.64 12.94 6.70
CA GLY A 9 6.63 11.68 5.96
C GLY A 9 7.94 11.46 5.19
N ALA A 10 8.37 12.44 4.39
CA ALA A 10 9.63 12.35 3.64
C ALA A 10 10.86 12.09 4.53
N THR A 11 10.90 12.68 5.72
CA THR A 11 11.94 12.40 6.72
C THR A 11 11.86 10.96 7.23
N ALA A 12 10.66 10.43 7.49
CA ALA A 12 10.48 9.04 7.92
C ALA A 12 10.89 8.04 6.84
N PHE A 13 10.60 8.33 5.55
CA PHE A 13 10.89 7.42 4.42
C PHE A 13 12.39 7.20 4.19
N GLN A 14 13.26 8.04 4.78
CA GLN A 14 14.71 7.80 4.82
C GLN A 14 15.07 6.51 5.56
N LYS A 15 14.14 5.93 6.34
CA LYS A 15 14.29 4.62 7.00
C LYS A 15 13.80 3.45 6.15
N GLY A 16 13.32 3.71 4.95
CA GLY A 16 12.71 2.72 4.07
C GLY A 16 11.23 2.98 3.81
N LEU A 17 10.66 2.14 2.97
CA LEU A 17 9.28 2.23 2.50
C LEU A 17 8.59 0.87 2.71
N GLY A 18 8.66 -0.01 1.70
CA GLY A 18 8.08 -1.35 1.75
C GLY A 18 7.32 -1.70 0.48
N MET A 19 6.52 -2.76 0.57
CA MET A 19 5.88 -3.40 -0.58
C MET A 19 4.93 -2.47 -1.36
N ILE A 20 4.32 -1.49 -0.71
CA ILE A 20 3.36 -0.58 -1.37
C ILE A 20 4.06 0.25 -2.47
N HIS A 21 5.26 0.77 -2.20
CA HIS A 21 6.01 1.53 -3.21
C HIS A 21 6.54 0.63 -4.31
N SER A 22 7.02 -0.58 -3.96
CA SER A 22 7.45 -1.57 -4.94
C SER A 22 6.33 -1.99 -5.88
N LEU A 23 5.10 -2.13 -5.38
CA LEU A 23 3.92 -2.35 -6.21
C LEU A 23 3.53 -1.11 -7.03
N ALA A 24 3.77 0.11 -6.52
CA ALA A 24 3.37 1.34 -7.19
C ALA A 24 4.30 1.75 -8.35
N HIS A 25 5.62 1.54 -8.23
CA HIS A 25 6.59 1.97 -9.24
C HIS A 25 6.33 1.38 -10.64
N PRO A 26 6.07 0.07 -10.81
CA PRO A 26 5.78 -0.51 -12.13
C PRO A 26 4.49 0.05 -12.74
N LEU A 27 3.48 0.36 -11.93
CA LEU A 27 2.24 1.00 -12.42
C LEU A 27 2.51 2.41 -12.97
N SER A 28 3.33 3.19 -12.27
CA SER A 28 3.75 4.50 -12.73
C SER A 28 4.62 4.43 -13.99
N ALA A 29 5.55 3.48 -14.05
CA ALA A 29 6.49 3.32 -15.16
C ALA A 29 5.81 2.84 -16.45
N HIS A 30 4.92 1.84 -16.37
CA HIS A 30 4.36 1.18 -17.55
C HIS A 30 2.99 1.72 -17.97
N PHE A 31 2.21 2.25 -17.01
CA PHE A 31 0.82 2.69 -17.27
C PHE A 31 0.61 4.18 -17.02
N ASN A 32 1.69 4.94 -16.78
CA ASN A 32 1.63 6.37 -16.50
C ASN A 32 0.64 6.71 -15.36
N THR A 33 0.47 5.80 -14.41
CA THR A 33 -0.38 6.03 -13.24
C THR A 33 0.32 7.03 -12.33
N HIS A 34 -0.33 8.14 -12.00
CA HIS A 34 0.24 9.13 -11.09
C HIS A 34 0.68 8.46 -9.79
N HIS A 35 1.92 8.68 -9.36
CA HIS A 35 2.54 7.87 -8.29
C HIS A 35 1.74 7.88 -6.98
N GLY A 36 1.21 9.03 -6.57
CA GLY A 36 0.32 9.11 -5.40
C GLY A 36 -0.97 8.29 -5.53
N LEU A 37 -1.52 8.20 -6.76
CA LEU A 37 -2.69 7.37 -7.05
C LEU A 37 -2.32 5.88 -7.01
N ALA A 38 -1.21 5.49 -7.62
CA ALA A 38 -0.72 4.10 -7.59
C ALA A 38 -0.55 3.59 -6.14
N ASN A 39 0.10 4.38 -5.28
CA ASN A 39 0.20 4.09 -3.85
C ASN A 39 -1.17 3.96 -3.19
N ALA A 40 -2.08 4.90 -3.43
CA ALA A 40 -3.41 4.90 -2.82
C ALA A 40 -4.24 3.67 -3.22
N LEU A 41 -4.14 3.23 -4.49
CA LEU A 41 -4.85 2.06 -4.99
C LEU A 41 -4.39 0.75 -4.34
N LEU A 42 -3.09 0.65 -4.03
CA LEU A 42 -2.47 -0.57 -3.50
C LEU A 42 -2.42 -0.63 -1.98
N LEU A 43 -2.44 0.53 -1.30
CA LEU A 43 -2.24 0.62 0.14
C LEU A 43 -3.23 -0.24 0.96
N PRO A 44 -4.56 -0.22 0.72
CA PRO A 44 -5.47 -1.01 1.55
C PRO A 44 -5.26 -2.52 1.40
N ASP A 45 -5.02 -3.01 0.19
CA ASP A 45 -4.85 -4.45 -0.06
C ASP A 45 -3.49 -4.95 0.44
N ALA A 46 -2.44 -4.13 0.34
CA ALA A 46 -1.15 -4.42 0.97
C ALA A 46 -1.26 -4.45 2.52
N ILE A 47 -1.98 -3.51 3.12
CA ILE A 47 -2.24 -3.53 4.57
C ILE A 47 -3.06 -4.76 4.96
N ALA A 48 -4.08 -5.14 4.19
CA ALA A 48 -4.87 -6.34 4.45
C ALA A 48 -4.00 -7.61 4.42
N PHE A 49 -3.08 -7.70 3.45
CA PHE A 49 -2.09 -8.79 3.40
C PHE A 49 -1.25 -8.83 4.68
N LEU A 50 -0.71 -7.70 5.13
CA LEU A 50 0.06 -7.62 6.38
C LEU A 50 -0.78 -7.96 7.61
N GLU A 51 -2.04 -7.49 7.68
CA GLU A 51 -2.97 -7.79 8.77
C GLU A 51 -3.28 -9.29 8.86
N SER A 52 -3.30 -10.01 7.73
CA SER A 52 -3.52 -11.45 7.67
C SER A 52 -2.26 -12.32 7.85
N SER A 53 -1.07 -11.70 7.82
CA SER A 53 0.20 -12.39 7.95
C SER A 53 0.53 -12.74 9.41
N ASP A 54 1.40 -13.73 9.60
CA ASP A 54 1.95 -14.06 10.91
C ASP A 54 2.93 -12.97 11.34
N LEU A 55 2.46 -12.08 12.21
CA LEU A 55 3.22 -10.95 12.72
C LEU A 55 3.66 -11.24 14.16
N THR A 56 4.92 -10.92 14.45
CA THR A 56 5.36 -10.76 15.84
C THR A 56 4.55 -9.66 16.54
N ILE A 57 4.53 -9.70 17.88
CA ILE A 57 3.86 -8.68 18.70
C ILE A 57 4.34 -7.26 18.32
N GLU A 58 5.65 -7.08 18.14
CA GLU A 58 6.25 -5.80 17.72
C GLU A 58 5.77 -5.33 16.35
N GLN A 59 5.67 -6.24 15.37
CA GLN A 59 5.18 -5.90 14.03
C GLN A 59 3.68 -5.56 14.07
N ARG A 60 2.88 -6.30 14.84
CA ARG A 60 1.45 -6.00 15.03
C ARG A 60 1.26 -4.62 15.67
N HIS A 61 2.03 -4.30 16.71
CA HIS A 61 1.97 -3.00 17.37
C HIS A 61 2.22 -1.82 16.42
N ARG A 62 3.04 -1.99 15.36
CA ARG A 62 3.21 -0.94 14.34
C ARG A 62 1.92 -0.65 13.58
N LEU A 63 1.16 -1.68 13.22
CA LEU A 63 -0.16 -1.52 12.57
C LEU A 63 -1.19 -0.95 13.54
N ASP A 64 -1.21 -1.42 14.78
CA ASP A 64 -2.15 -0.93 15.82
C ASP A 64 -1.95 0.56 16.10
N ARG A 65 -0.70 1.03 16.11
CA ARG A 65 -0.39 2.47 16.25
C ARG A 65 -0.95 3.30 15.11
N ALA A 66 -0.88 2.81 13.87
CA ALA A 66 -1.48 3.49 12.73
C ALA A 66 -3.02 3.47 12.81
N GLN A 67 -3.61 2.36 13.25
CA GLN A 67 -5.06 2.26 13.46
C GLN A 67 -5.55 3.19 14.59
N ALA A 68 -4.77 3.35 15.66
CA ALA A 68 -5.08 4.27 16.74
C ALA A 68 -5.18 5.73 16.26
N LEU A 69 -4.34 6.15 15.31
CA LEU A 69 -4.43 7.49 14.69
C LEU A 69 -5.76 7.70 13.97
N PHE A 70 -6.28 6.68 13.27
CA PHE A 70 -7.63 6.72 12.69
C PHE A 70 -8.72 6.78 13.77
N ALA A 71 -8.54 6.08 14.89
CA ALA A 71 -9.50 6.09 15.99
C ALA A 71 -9.58 7.46 16.68
N GLU A 72 -8.43 8.09 16.96
CA GLU A 72 -8.34 9.44 17.51
C GLU A 72 -9.02 10.49 16.61
N ALA A 73 -8.96 10.29 15.29
CA ALA A 73 -9.64 11.13 14.32
C ALA A 73 -11.14 10.81 14.14
N GLY A 74 -11.68 9.77 14.81
CA GLY A 74 -13.06 9.32 14.63
C GLY A 74 -13.33 8.62 13.29
N MET A 75 -12.29 8.10 12.65
CA MET A 75 -12.31 7.54 11.29
C MET A 75 -12.01 6.03 11.24
N ALA A 76 -11.73 5.40 12.38
CA ALA A 76 -11.42 3.98 12.45
C ALA A 76 -12.59 3.09 11.97
N LYS A 77 -12.24 2.05 11.22
CA LYS A 77 -13.12 0.93 10.87
C LYS A 77 -12.65 -0.35 11.58
N ALA A 78 -13.19 -1.50 11.16
CA ALA A 78 -12.85 -2.81 11.73
C ALA A 78 -11.37 -3.20 11.59
N SER A 79 -10.64 -2.63 10.63
CA SER A 79 -9.20 -2.85 10.45
C SER A 79 -8.53 -1.59 9.87
N LEU A 80 -7.19 -1.54 9.89
CA LEU A 80 -6.43 -0.45 9.27
C LEU A 80 -6.65 -0.41 7.75
N SER A 81 -6.70 -1.56 7.10
CA SER A 81 -7.04 -1.65 5.68
C SER A 81 -8.40 -1.00 5.39
N ALA A 82 -9.43 -1.32 6.18
CA ALA A 82 -10.76 -0.75 6.02
C ALA A 82 -10.79 0.76 6.31
N SER A 83 -10.05 1.23 7.32
CA SER A 83 -9.91 2.65 7.64
C SER A 83 -9.27 3.42 6.47
N CYS A 84 -8.18 2.91 5.90
CA CYS A 84 -7.51 3.50 4.75
C CYS A 84 -8.42 3.51 3.51
N ARG A 85 -9.12 2.40 3.24
CA ARG A 85 -10.03 2.29 2.09
C ARG A 85 -11.18 3.29 2.17
N ASP A 86 -11.81 3.41 3.34
CA ASP A 86 -12.91 4.37 3.55
C ASP A 86 -12.42 5.81 3.39
N TRP A 87 -11.23 6.13 3.91
CA TRP A 87 -10.65 7.46 3.75
C TRP A 87 -10.38 7.83 2.30
N PHE A 88 -9.78 6.93 1.52
CA PHE A 88 -9.56 7.16 0.09
C PHE A 88 -10.86 7.26 -0.71
N ASN A 89 -11.88 6.47 -0.36
CA ASN A 89 -13.22 6.60 -0.95
C ASN A 89 -13.82 7.99 -0.68
N ALA A 90 -13.69 8.52 0.54
CA ALA A 90 -14.14 9.86 0.90
C ALA A 90 -13.41 10.97 0.13
N LEU A 91 -12.18 10.72 -0.32
CA LEU A 91 -11.41 11.60 -1.21
C LEU A 91 -11.77 11.44 -2.70
N GLY A 92 -12.69 10.53 -3.05
CA GLY A 92 -13.12 10.28 -4.42
C GLY A 92 -12.22 9.34 -5.21
N ILE A 93 -11.30 8.60 -4.57
CA ILE A 93 -10.50 7.59 -5.24
C ILE A 93 -11.38 6.38 -5.56
N LYS A 94 -11.55 6.10 -6.84
CA LYS A 94 -12.21 4.88 -7.31
C LYS A 94 -11.21 3.72 -7.26
N PHE A 95 -11.42 2.75 -6.38
CA PHE A 95 -10.57 1.54 -6.33
C PHE A 95 -10.79 0.60 -7.50
N GLY A 96 -9.85 -0.33 -7.69
CA GLY A 96 -9.85 -1.37 -8.71
C GLY A 96 -8.95 -1.01 -9.89
N LEU A 97 -7.86 -1.76 -10.09
CA LEU A 97 -6.85 -1.45 -11.12
C LEU A 97 -7.44 -1.44 -12.55
N GLN A 98 -8.48 -2.22 -12.83
CA GLN A 98 -9.25 -2.17 -14.09
C GLN A 98 -9.88 -0.81 -14.38
N HIS A 99 -10.18 -0.01 -13.35
CA HIS A 99 -10.74 1.31 -13.53
C HIS A 99 -9.68 2.37 -13.89
N HIS A 100 -8.41 1.98 -13.87
CA HIS A 100 -7.24 2.84 -14.15
C HIS A 100 -6.41 2.32 -15.33
N ASN A 101 -7.04 1.61 -16.27
CA ASN A 101 -6.42 1.09 -17.49
C ASN A 101 -5.27 0.10 -17.26
N ILE A 102 -5.25 -0.60 -16.11
CA ILE A 102 -4.27 -1.65 -15.84
C ILE A 102 -4.91 -3.01 -16.17
N PRO A 103 -4.44 -3.70 -17.23
CA PRO A 103 -5.06 -4.92 -17.69
C PRO A 103 -4.62 -6.12 -16.84
N ARG A 104 -5.56 -7.05 -16.58
CA ARG A 104 -5.34 -8.20 -15.69
C ARG A 104 -4.18 -9.10 -16.12
N ASN A 105 -3.93 -9.21 -17.42
CA ASN A 105 -2.86 -10.05 -17.96
C ASN A 105 -1.45 -9.46 -17.74
N GLN A 106 -1.33 -8.24 -17.22
CA GLN A 106 -0.04 -7.62 -16.90
C GLN A 106 0.35 -7.77 -15.44
N LEU A 107 -0.54 -8.25 -14.56
CA LEU A 107 -0.27 -8.34 -13.11
C LEU A 107 0.92 -9.25 -12.79
N ASP A 108 1.12 -10.31 -13.57
CA ASP A 108 2.26 -11.22 -13.42
C ASP A 108 3.59 -10.53 -13.75
N PHE A 109 3.65 -9.83 -14.89
CA PHE A 109 4.81 -9.00 -15.25
C PHE A 109 5.09 -7.92 -14.18
N LEU A 110 4.06 -7.20 -13.76
CA LEU A 110 4.15 -6.17 -12.72
C LEU A 110 4.65 -6.71 -11.38
N ALA A 111 4.26 -7.93 -10.99
CA ALA A 111 4.74 -8.57 -9.77
C ALA A 111 6.24 -8.89 -9.84
N GLY A 112 6.75 -9.26 -11.03
CA GLY A 112 8.19 -9.43 -11.26
C GLY A 112 8.95 -8.12 -11.04
N GLU A 113 8.55 -7.05 -11.72
CA GLU A 113 9.16 -5.73 -11.57
C GLU A 113 9.04 -5.19 -10.12
N ALA A 114 7.91 -5.45 -9.46
CA ALA A 114 7.73 -5.08 -8.06
C ALA A 114 8.67 -5.85 -7.12
N PHE A 115 9.06 -7.08 -7.45
CA PHE A 115 10.04 -7.83 -6.66
C PHE A 115 11.49 -7.39 -6.95
N ASP A 116 11.77 -6.91 -8.16
CA ASP A 116 13.09 -6.35 -8.51
C ASP A 116 13.29 -4.93 -7.93
N ASP A 117 12.21 -4.24 -7.59
CA ASP A 117 12.25 -2.95 -6.91
C ASP A 117 12.81 -3.05 -5.47
N PRO A 118 13.73 -2.17 -5.04
CA PRO A 118 14.38 -2.31 -3.74
C PRO A 118 13.51 -1.94 -2.53
N CYS A 119 12.35 -1.28 -2.69
CA CYS A 119 11.62 -0.74 -1.55
C CYS A 119 11.08 -1.84 -0.62
N HIS A 120 10.65 -2.99 -1.16
CA HIS A 120 10.10 -4.10 -0.38
C HIS A 120 11.13 -4.74 0.57
N SER A 121 12.43 -4.56 0.33
CA SER A 121 13.50 -5.03 1.23
C SER A 121 13.39 -4.48 2.66
N THR A 122 12.73 -3.34 2.84
CA THR A 122 12.48 -2.68 4.12
C THR A 122 11.07 -2.87 4.65
N ASN A 123 10.28 -3.75 4.01
CA ASN A 123 8.92 -4.06 4.41
C ASN A 123 8.89 -4.69 5.82
N ILE A 124 7.77 -4.52 6.52
CA ILE A 124 7.62 -4.99 7.92
C ILE A 124 7.84 -6.50 8.07
N ILE A 125 7.49 -7.27 7.02
CA ILE A 125 7.81 -8.69 6.85
C ILE A 125 8.47 -8.88 5.48
N PRO A 126 9.36 -9.87 5.32
CA PRO A 126 9.82 -10.28 3.99
C PRO A 126 8.62 -10.68 3.13
N VAL A 127 8.65 -10.31 1.85
CA VAL A 127 7.63 -10.65 0.87
C VAL A 127 8.27 -11.33 -0.33
N SER A 128 7.56 -12.30 -0.90
CA SER A 128 7.91 -12.95 -2.15
C SER A 128 7.24 -12.24 -3.33
N ARG A 129 7.70 -12.57 -4.54
CA ARG A 129 7.05 -12.14 -5.78
C ARG A 129 5.59 -12.59 -5.87
N ASP A 130 5.26 -13.78 -5.33
CA ASP A 130 3.90 -14.30 -5.32
C ASP A 130 2.99 -13.57 -4.33
N ASP A 131 3.53 -13.08 -3.22
CA ASP A 131 2.80 -12.22 -2.28
C ASP A 131 2.43 -10.88 -2.95
N LEU A 132 3.37 -10.29 -3.70
CA LEU A 132 3.11 -9.06 -4.47
C LEU A 132 2.05 -9.30 -5.55
N LEU A 133 2.11 -10.43 -6.25
CA LEU A 133 1.08 -10.83 -7.21
C LEU A 133 -0.29 -10.98 -6.55
N LEU A 134 -0.36 -11.60 -5.36
CA LEU A 134 -1.61 -11.75 -4.62
C LEU A 134 -2.22 -10.38 -4.30
N VAL A 135 -1.41 -9.40 -3.88
CA VAL A 135 -1.90 -8.03 -3.63
C VAL A 135 -2.41 -7.38 -4.91
N TYR A 136 -1.69 -7.49 -6.03
CA TYR A 136 -2.19 -7.01 -7.33
C TYR A 136 -3.53 -7.64 -7.72
N GLN A 137 -3.69 -8.95 -7.53
CA GLN A 137 -4.93 -9.66 -7.84
C GLN A 137 -6.10 -9.23 -6.95
N LYS A 138 -5.84 -8.84 -5.70
CA LYS A 138 -6.86 -8.30 -4.79
C LYS A 138 -7.23 -6.85 -5.12
N ALA A 139 -6.26 -6.06 -5.57
CA ALA A 139 -6.44 -4.66 -5.92
C ALA A 139 -7.07 -4.44 -7.32
N TRP A 140 -7.08 -5.47 -8.18
CA TRP A 140 -7.80 -5.49 -9.46
C TRP A 140 -9.30 -5.71 -9.18
#